data_AF-A0A239XIG2-F1
#
_entry.id   AF-A0A239XIG2-F1
#
_cell.length_a   1.000
_cell.length_b   1.000
_cell.length_c   1.000
_cell.angle_alpha   90.00
_cell.angle_beta   90.00
_cell.angle_gamma   90.00
#
_symmetry.space_group_name_H-M   'P 1'
#
loop_
_entity.id
_entity.type
_entity.pdbx_description
1 polymer ?
#
loop_
_entity_poly.entity_id
_entity_poly.type
_entity_poly.pdbx_seq_one_letter_code
_entity_poly.pdbx_strand_id
1 'polypeptide(L)'
;MTMPLVGGTDNFLDKVFMFKKKKMIFLNQIHEIYQNNNLDLSPRFNKELLKTIKGVEKGDRISYLAYRLYPYVLEELLRNDSEELKLFKKYLERKRWKYYFGQVFAMSFVR
;
A
#
# COMPACT_ATOMS: atom_id res chain seq x y z
N MET A 1 27.03 -15.41 40.76
CA MET A 1 26.45 -14.14 40.29
C MET A 1 26.84 -13.97 38.82
N THR A 2 25.99 -14.39 37.88
CA THR A 2 26.06 -13.97 36.46
C THR A 2 24.68 -14.11 35.82
N MET A 3 24.08 -12.93 35.64
CA MET A 3 22.97 -12.43 34.82
C MET A 3 22.02 -13.36 34.03
N PRO A 4 20.72 -13.00 33.96
CA PRO A 4 19.75 -13.63 33.07
C PRO A 4 19.93 -13.12 31.62
N LEU A 5 19.67 -14.01 30.65
CA LEU A 5 19.64 -13.72 29.22
C LEU A 5 18.50 -12.75 28.88
N VAL A 6 18.85 -11.58 28.36
CA VAL A 6 17.94 -10.54 27.87
C VAL A 6 17.34 -10.97 26.52
N GLY A 7 16.21 -11.66 26.55
CA GLY A 7 15.43 -12.05 25.36
C GLY A 7 14.38 -11.01 24.98
N GLY A 8 14.77 -9.82 24.52
CA GLY A 8 13.85 -8.70 24.26
C GLY A 8 14.01 -7.92 22.95
N THR A 9 15.15 -8.02 22.26
CA THR A 9 15.51 -7.13 21.14
C THR A 9 15.26 -7.73 19.76
N ASP A 10 15.26 -9.06 19.64
CA ASP A 10 15.26 -9.76 18.35
C ASP A 10 13.92 -9.58 17.63
N ASN A 11 12.82 -9.69 18.38
CA ASN A 11 11.45 -9.48 17.91
C ASN A 11 11.15 -8.05 17.43
N PHE A 12 11.87 -7.04 17.93
CA PHE A 12 11.67 -5.64 17.54
C PHE A 12 12.38 -5.34 16.22
N LEU A 13 13.64 -5.73 16.11
CA LEU A 13 14.44 -5.53 14.91
C LEU A 13 13.86 -6.28 13.71
N ASP A 14 13.39 -7.51 13.91
CA ASP A 14 12.69 -8.28 12.87
C ASP A 14 11.41 -7.60 12.39
N LYS A 15 10.60 -7.06 13.31
CA LYS A 15 9.39 -6.30 12.95
C LYS A 15 9.73 -5.04 12.16
N VAL A 16 10.77 -4.29 12.55
CA VAL A 16 11.22 -3.08 11.85
C VAL A 16 11.72 -3.42 10.46
N PHE A 17 12.53 -4.47 10.31
CA PHE A 17 13.02 -4.95 9.02
C PHE A 17 11.86 -5.40 8.13
N MET A 18 10.92 -6.17 8.66
CA MET A 18 9.73 -6.63 7.94
C MET A 18 8.83 -5.45 7.51
N PHE A 19 8.73 -4.40 8.33
CA PHE A 19 7.96 -3.20 8.01
C PHE A 19 8.61 -2.39 6.88
N LYS A 20 9.93 -2.21 6.91
CA LYS A 20 10.69 -1.60 5.80
C LYS A 20 10.52 -2.42 4.53
N LYS A 21 10.63 -3.75 4.59
CA LYS A 21 10.42 -4.65 3.45
C LYS A 21 9.01 -4.51 2.84
N LYS A 22 7.97 -4.44 3.67
CA LYS A 22 6.58 -4.25 3.21
C LYS A 22 6.38 -2.91 2.51
N LYS A 23 6.98 -1.83 3.01
CA LYS A 23 6.95 -0.51 2.37
C LYS A 23 7.66 -0.54 1.01
N MET A 24 8.86 -1.14 0.95
CA MET A 24 9.61 -1.28 -0.30
C MET A 24 8.82 -2.06 -1.34
N ILE A 25 8.21 -3.20 -0.99
CA ILE A 25 7.37 -3.97 -1.92
C ILE A 25 6.20 -3.12 -2.44
N PHE A 26 5.55 -2.33 -1.59
CA PHE A 26 4.46 -1.46 -2.00
C PHE A 26 4.91 -0.36 -2.95
N LEU A 27 6.05 0.27 -2.68
CA LEU A 27 6.65 1.28 -3.55
C LEU A 27 7.09 0.69 -4.89
N ASN A 28 7.70 -0.50 -4.89
CA ASN A 28 8.12 -1.18 -6.12
C ASN A 28 6.92 -1.45 -7.04
N GLN A 29 5.80 -1.94 -6.49
CA GLN A 29 4.58 -2.17 -7.27
C GLN A 29 4.02 -0.87 -7.87
N ILE A 30 4.11 0.26 -7.16
CA ILE A 30 3.72 1.57 -7.69
C ILE A 30 4.68 2.01 -8.80
N HIS A 31 5.97 1.79 -8.60
CA HIS A 31 7.03 2.18 -9.54
C HIS A 31 6.96 1.39 -10.85
N GLU A 32 6.67 0.08 -10.77
CA GLU A 32 6.46 -0.80 -11.92
C GLU A 32 5.33 -0.26 -12.82
N ILE A 33 4.22 0.20 -12.24
CA ILE A 33 3.14 0.82 -13.00
C ILE A 33 3.53 2.19 -13.53
N TYR A 34 4.17 3.03 -12.70
CA TYR A 34 4.54 4.40 -13.07
C TYR A 34 5.56 4.45 -14.23
N GLN A 35 6.50 3.51 -14.29
CA GLN A 35 7.52 3.43 -15.34
C GLN A 35 7.07 2.64 -16.57
N ASN A 36 5.86 2.09 -16.58
CA ASN A 36 5.41 1.29 -17.69
C ASN A 36 5.02 2.17 -18.88
N ASN A 37 5.94 2.31 -19.83
CA ASN A 37 5.74 3.11 -21.04
C ASN A 37 4.63 2.56 -21.97
N ASN A 38 4.18 1.31 -21.74
CA ASN A 38 3.07 0.72 -22.50
C ASN A 38 1.69 1.15 -21.96
N LEU A 39 1.65 1.74 -20.77
CA LEU A 39 0.42 2.27 -20.18
C LEU A 39 0.31 3.76 -20.49
N ASP A 40 -0.70 4.13 -21.28
CA ASP A 40 -1.09 5.53 -21.42
C ASP A 40 -1.84 5.97 -20.15
N LEU A 41 -1.07 6.31 -19.10
CA LEU A 41 -1.59 6.69 -17.80
C LEU A 41 -2.04 8.15 -17.79
N SER A 42 -3.23 8.43 -17.25
CA SER A 42 -3.67 9.82 -17.15
C SER A 42 -2.76 10.65 -16.23
N PRO A 43 -2.63 11.97 -16.49
CA PRO A 43 -1.91 12.89 -15.60
C PRO A 43 -2.47 12.90 -14.17
N ARG A 44 -3.78 12.65 -14.03
CA ARG A 44 -4.47 12.56 -12.73
C ARG A 44 -3.99 11.35 -11.95
N PHE A 45 -3.91 10.19 -12.58
CA PHE A 45 -3.43 8.97 -11.95
C PHE A 45 -1.95 9.06 -11.55
N ASN A 46 -1.10 9.61 -12.42
CA ASN A 46 0.31 9.86 -12.11
C ASN A 46 0.49 10.76 -10.88
N LYS A 47 -0.31 11.82 -10.76
CA LYS A 47 -0.31 12.69 -9.58
C LYS A 47 -0.68 11.93 -8.31
N GLU A 48 -1.64 11.02 -8.37
CA GLU A 48 -2.06 10.20 -7.23
C GLU A 48 -1.04 9.12 -6.86
N LEU A 49 -0.35 8.52 -7.84
CA LEU A 49 0.80 7.63 -7.59
C LEU A 49 1.91 8.38 -6.82
N LEU A 50 2.29 9.57 -7.29
CA LEU A 50 3.29 10.41 -6.61
C LEU A 50 2.86 10.83 -5.20
N LYS A 51 1.59 11.19 -5.00
CA LYS A 51 1.04 11.47 -3.66
C LYS A 51 1.11 10.24 -2.77
N THR A 52 0.86 9.06 -3.33
CA THR A 52 0.91 7.80 -2.60
C THR A 52 2.33 7.50 -2.13
N ILE A 53 3.34 7.69 -2.99
CA ILE A 53 4.77 7.56 -2.65
C ILE A 53 5.12 8.50 -1.49
N LYS A 54 4.77 9.79 -1.61
CA LYS A 54 4.99 10.77 -0.52
C LYS A 54 4.29 10.38 0.77
N GLY A 55 3.11 9.76 0.70
CA GLY A 55 2.40 9.24 1.87
C GLY A 55 3.17 8.11 2.57
N VAL A 56 3.78 7.20 1.81
CA VAL A 56 4.60 6.10 2.38
C VAL A 56 5.81 6.66 3.14
N GLU A 57 6.47 7.67 2.58
CA GLU A 57 7.61 8.38 3.18
C GLU A 57 7.22 9.08 4.49
N LYS A 58 6.05 9.74 4.49
CA LYS A 58 5.48 10.38 5.70
C LYS A 58 5.06 9.40 6.79
N GLY A 59 4.98 8.11 6.47
CA GLY A 59 4.60 7.08 7.44
C GLY A 59 3.12 6.69 7.42
N ASP A 60 2.37 7.12 6.40
CA ASP A 60 0.97 6.74 6.25
C ASP A 60 0.82 5.21 6.13
N ARG A 61 -0.32 4.70 6.61
CA ARG A 61 -0.62 3.27 6.55
C ARG A 61 -0.83 2.84 5.10
N ILE A 62 -0.12 1.79 4.66
CA ILE A 62 -0.26 1.21 3.32
C ILE A 62 -1.72 0.88 2.99
N SER A 63 -2.50 0.40 3.95
CA SER A 63 -3.91 0.07 3.73
C SER A 63 -4.79 1.30 3.43
N TYR A 64 -4.47 2.44 4.05
CA TYR A 64 -5.15 3.72 3.77
C TYR A 64 -4.75 4.25 2.39
N LEU A 65 -3.46 4.23 2.10
CA LEU A 65 -2.93 4.64 0.80
C LEU A 65 -3.50 3.79 -0.34
N ALA A 66 -3.54 2.47 -0.17
CA ALA A 66 -4.15 1.56 -1.13
C ALA A 66 -5.65 1.82 -1.30
N TYR A 67 -6.38 2.14 -0.23
CA TYR A 67 -7.79 2.52 -0.30
C TYR A 67 -7.98 3.82 -1.12
N ARG A 68 -7.14 4.84 -0.90
CA ARG A 68 -7.20 6.11 -1.62
C ARG A 68 -6.86 5.99 -3.11
N LEU A 69 -5.87 5.16 -3.43
CA LEU A 69 -5.39 4.98 -4.80
C LEU A 69 -6.34 4.13 -5.66
N TYR A 70 -7.06 3.19 -5.03
CA TYR A 70 -7.95 2.24 -5.68
C TYR A 70 -8.95 2.83 -6.70
N PRO A 71 -9.75 3.87 -6.41
CA PRO A 71 -10.70 4.42 -7.38
C PRO A 71 -10.02 4.92 -8.65
N TYR A 72 -8.83 5.50 -8.56
CA TYR A 72 -8.10 5.98 -9.74
C TYR A 72 -7.60 4.83 -10.63
N VAL A 73 -7.22 3.69 -10.04
CA VAL A 73 -6.88 2.48 -10.81
C VAL A 73 -8.11 1.96 -11.58
N LEU A 74 -9.31 2.07 -11.00
CA LEU A 74 -10.54 1.71 -11.70
C LEU A 74 -10.83 2.65 -12.87
N GLU A 75 -10.66 3.96 -12.67
CA GLU A 75 -10.80 4.96 -13.74
C GLU A 75 -9.84 4.66 -14.90
N GLU A 76 -8.58 4.33 -14.62
CA GLU A 76 -7.61 3.96 -15.66
C GLU A 76 -7.98 2.65 -16.37
N LEU A 77 -8.43 1.63 -15.63
CA LEU A 77 -8.86 0.36 -16.23
C LEU A 77 -10.05 0.50 -17.19
N LEU A 78 -10.93 1.47 -16.94
CA LEU A 78 -12.04 1.77 -17.86
C LEU A 78 -11.54 2.39 -19.18
N ARG A 79 -10.40 3.07 -19.15
CA ARG A 79 -9.79 3.71 -20.33
C ARG A 79 -8.84 2.78 -21.05
N ASN A 80 -8.14 1.93 -20.30
CA ASN A 80 -7.07 1.09 -20.79
C ASN A 80 -7.14 -0.30 -20.13
N ASP A 81 -7.59 -1.30 -20.88
CA ASP A 81 -7.81 -2.66 -20.38
C ASP A 81 -6.49 -3.46 -20.29
N SER A 82 -5.50 -2.94 -19.56
CA SER A 82 -4.22 -3.62 -19.36
C SER A 82 -4.30 -4.69 -18.27
N GLU A 83 -3.69 -5.84 -18.54
CA GLU A 83 -3.52 -6.91 -17.57
C GLU A 83 -2.68 -6.47 -16.35
N GLU A 84 -1.71 -5.57 -16.54
CA GLU A 84 -0.85 -5.06 -15.48
C GLU A 84 -1.65 -4.20 -14.49
N LEU A 85 -2.56 -3.36 -15.00
CA LEU A 85 -3.49 -2.59 -14.17
C LEU A 85 -4.47 -3.50 -13.43
N LYS A 86 -4.92 -4.61 -14.05
CA LYS A 86 -5.77 -5.62 -13.39
C LYS A 86 -5.04 -6.30 -12.23
N LEU A 87 -3.78 -6.67 -12.43
CA LEU A 87 -2.93 -7.24 -11.39
C LEU A 87 -2.69 -6.24 -10.25
N PHE A 88 -2.41 -4.99 -10.60
CA PHE A 88 -2.22 -3.91 -9.63
C PHE A 88 -3.50 -3.63 -8.82
N LYS A 89 -4.67 -3.60 -9.47
CA LYS A 89 -5.98 -3.52 -8.81
C LYS A 89 -6.13 -4.63 -7.76
N LYS A 90 -5.90 -5.89 -8.16
CA LYS A 90 -6.03 -7.05 -7.26
C LYS A 90 -5.07 -6.97 -6.08
N TYR A 91 -3.86 -6.44 -6.30
CA TYR A 91 -2.91 -6.18 -5.23
C TYR A 91 -3.44 -5.12 -4.25
N LEU A 92 -3.94 -3.98 -4.74
CA LEU A 92 -4.51 -2.92 -3.90
C LEU A 92 -5.74 -3.40 -3.12
N GLU A 93 -6.60 -4.24 -3.70
CA GLU A 93 -7.75 -4.84 -3.01
C GLU A 93 -7.33 -5.63 -1.78
N ARG A 94 -6.28 -6.44 -1.90
CA ARG A 94 -5.74 -7.21 -0.77
C ARG A 94 -5.18 -6.30 0.32
N LYS A 95 -4.55 -5.17 -0.06
CA LYS A 95 -3.95 -4.24 0.90
C LYS A 95 -4.98 -3.34 1.59
N ARG A 96 -6.02 -2.89 0.87
CA ARG A 96 -7.06 -1.99 1.42
C ARG A 96 -7.97 -2.68 2.43
N TRP A 97 -8.13 -4.00 2.35
CA TRP A 97 -9.13 -4.72 3.15
C TRP A 97 -8.97 -4.48 4.67
N LYS A 98 -7.74 -4.33 5.16
CA LYS A 98 -7.47 -3.98 6.57
C LYS A 98 -8.04 -2.61 6.97
N TYR A 99 -8.01 -1.63 6.06
CA TYR A 99 -8.59 -0.31 6.32
C TYR A 99 -10.11 -0.35 6.22
N TYR A 100 -10.64 -1.06 5.21
CA TYR A 100 -12.09 -1.22 5.02
C TYR A 100 -12.75 -1.89 6.24
N PHE A 101 -12.21 -3.01 6.73
CA PHE A 101 -12.72 -3.65 7.94
C PHE A 101 -12.58 -2.74 9.17
N GLY A 102 -11.44 -2.06 9.35
CA GLY A 102 -11.28 -1.13 10.47
C GLY A 102 -12.35 -0.04 10.51
N GLN A 103 -12.73 0.51 9.35
CA GLN A 103 -13.81 1.49 9.25
C GLN A 103 -15.19 0.89 9.45
N VAL A 104 -15.48 -0.24 8.80
CA VAL A 104 -16.79 -0.92 8.91
C VAL A 104 -17.05 -1.38 10.34
N PHE A 105 -16.05 -2.00 11.00
CA PHE A 105 -16.19 -2.41 12.40
C PHE A 105 -16.27 -1.21 13.34
N ALA A 106 -15.49 -0.15 13.13
CA ALA A 106 -15.61 1.06 13.95
C ALA A 106 -17.04 1.63 13.89
N MET A 107 -17.65 1.68 12.69
CA MET A 107 -19.05 2.11 12.53
C MET A 107 -20.05 1.18 13.25
N SER A 108 -19.80 -0.13 13.30
CA SER A 108 -20.66 -1.08 14.04
C SER A 108 -20.66 -0.90 15.56
N PHE A 109 -19.66 -0.19 16.12
CA PHE A 109 -19.55 0.09 17.56
C PHE A 109 -19.85 1.56 17.91
N VAL A 110 -20.17 2.41 16.93
CA VAL A 110 -20.78 3.72 17.18
C VAL A 110 -22.27 3.46 17.45
N ARG A 111 -22.59 3.15 18.70
CA ARG A 111 -23.95 2.97 19.20
C ARG A 111 -24.14 3.84 20.43
#